data_AF-A0A554IXM7-F1
#
_entry.id   AF-A0A554IXM7-F1
#
_cell.length_a   1.000
_cell.length_b   1.000
_cell.length_c   1.000
_cell.angle_alpha   90.00
_cell.angle_beta   90.00
_cell.angle_gamma   90.00
#
_symmetry.space_group_name_H-M   'P 1'
#
loop_
_entity.id
_entity.type
_entity.pdbx_description
1 polymer ?
#
loop_
_entity_poly.entity_id
_entity_poly.type
_entity_poly.pdbx_seq_one_letter_code
_entity_poly.pdbx_strand_id
1 'polypeptide(L)'
;MHRSSRFFVLFGLVGLLSLLPPQLATATDPTDILRIREETNKRSELQREQQRARKRAYENRPTELDSRLQQRKPKIEERKVSQRQRRKTVEVRKSESESVRRLRNRLNERASVRTSAALEKLRADIVLAVNREREEAGARPLRRNLQLQASAQAYAEDMKSRNFFSHESPEGETPQNRIQRGGYGNITGENCDCHSFTAAFGENLARGQQTAEDVINDWMESPTHRANMLSERFKEIGIGIEGSYWVQHFGAVETVPR
;
A
#
# COMPACT_ATOMS: atom_id res chain seq x y z
N MET A 1 -38.73 13.94 -11.71
CA MET A 1 -39.97 13.14 -11.76
C MET A 1 -40.45 12.86 -10.35
N HIS A 2 -41.68 13.30 -10.06
CA HIS A 2 -42.36 13.20 -8.78
C HIS A 2 -42.57 11.76 -8.30
N ARG A 3 -42.54 11.55 -6.97
CA ARG A 3 -43.47 10.66 -6.27
C ARG A 3 -43.42 10.94 -4.77
N SER A 4 -44.33 11.79 -4.31
CA SER A 4 -44.64 11.94 -2.88
C SER A 4 -46.01 11.30 -2.67
N SER A 5 -46.02 10.09 -2.11
CA SER A 5 -47.23 9.34 -1.76
C SER A 5 -48.09 10.15 -0.79
N ARG A 6 -49.26 10.60 -1.25
CA ARG A 6 -50.32 11.12 -0.37
C ARG A 6 -51.19 9.94 0.03
N PHE A 7 -51.11 9.56 1.31
CA PHE A 7 -52.02 8.63 1.97
C PHE A 7 -53.44 9.20 1.93
N PHE A 8 -54.32 8.60 1.12
CA PHE A 8 -55.76 8.77 1.21
C PHE A 8 -56.24 7.92 2.39
N VAL A 9 -56.67 8.55 3.48
CA VAL A 9 -57.43 7.87 4.54
C VAL A 9 -58.90 7.92 4.12
N LEU A 10 -59.39 6.81 3.57
CA LEU A 10 -60.80 6.56 3.27
C LEU A 10 -61.57 6.52 4.61
N PHE A 11 -62.30 7.58 4.95
CA PHE A 11 -63.34 7.50 5.99
C PHE A 11 -64.68 7.21 5.33
N GLY A 12 -65.24 6.05 5.68
CA GLY A 12 -66.40 5.42 5.05
C GLY A 12 -67.66 6.27 5.06
N LEU A 13 -68.28 6.34 3.88
CA LEU A 13 -69.64 6.79 3.68
C LEU A 13 -70.54 5.55 3.71
N VAL A 14 -70.77 5.00 4.90
CA VAL A 14 -71.88 4.05 5.08
C VAL A 14 -73.14 4.89 5.11
N GLY A 15 -73.83 4.94 3.98
CA GLY A 15 -75.14 5.56 3.87
C GLY A 15 -76.09 4.95 4.89
N LEU A 16 -76.61 5.79 5.79
CA LEU A 16 -77.73 5.42 6.66
C LEU A 16 -78.92 5.07 5.77
N LEU A 17 -79.13 3.77 5.54
CA LEU A 17 -80.45 3.23 5.25
C LEU A 17 -81.32 3.66 6.44
N SER A 18 -82.32 4.51 6.20
CA SER A 18 -83.24 4.99 7.23
C SER A 18 -84.14 3.85 7.69
N LEU A 19 -83.61 2.98 8.53
CA LEU A 19 -84.37 2.03 9.33
C LEU A 19 -85.18 2.86 10.32
N LEU A 20 -86.51 2.82 10.17
CA LEU A 20 -87.43 3.31 11.19
C LEU A 20 -87.00 2.74 12.56
N PRO A 21 -86.93 3.56 13.62
CA PRO A 21 -86.56 3.05 14.93
C PRO A 21 -87.57 1.97 15.33
N PRO A 22 -87.13 0.82 15.86
CA PRO A 22 -88.00 -0.34 16.14
C PRO A 22 -89.16 -0.02 17.11
N GLN A 23 -89.06 1.09 17.83
CA GLN A 23 -90.07 1.60 18.77
C GLN A 23 -91.29 2.22 18.08
N LEU A 24 -91.20 2.60 16.79
CA LEU A 24 -92.35 3.08 16.02
C LEU A 24 -93.32 1.95 15.62
N ALA A 25 -92.84 0.69 15.62
CA ALA A 25 -93.62 -0.47 15.18
C ALA A 25 -94.58 -1.00 16.25
N THR A 26 -94.43 -0.58 17.51
CA THR A 26 -95.21 -1.06 18.66
C THR A 26 -96.01 0.04 19.37
N ALA A 27 -95.94 1.28 18.90
CA ALA A 27 -96.68 2.40 19.47
C ALA A 27 -98.12 2.41 18.92
N THR A 28 -99.12 2.23 19.78
CA THR A 28 -100.54 2.24 19.41
C THR A 28 -101.25 3.56 19.76
N ASP A 29 -100.58 4.46 20.50
CA ASP A 29 -101.08 5.79 20.86
C ASP A 29 -100.53 6.87 19.89
N PRO A 30 -101.39 7.70 19.25
CA PRO A 30 -100.97 8.79 18.36
C PRO A 30 -99.99 9.79 19.00
N THR A 31 -100.06 9.98 20.32
CA THR A 31 -99.23 10.94 21.06
C THR A 31 -97.79 10.46 21.21
N ASP A 32 -97.60 9.15 21.39
CA ASP A 32 -96.27 8.51 21.47
C ASP A 32 -95.56 8.51 20.12
N ILE A 33 -96.29 8.30 19.02
CA ILE A 33 -95.73 8.33 17.66
C ILE A 33 -95.14 9.71 17.34
N LEU A 34 -95.84 10.79 17.70
CA LEU A 34 -95.36 12.15 17.49
C LEU A 34 -94.11 12.46 18.31
N ARG A 35 -94.09 12.04 19.58
CA ARG A 35 -92.93 12.23 20.47
C ARG A 35 -91.69 11.50 19.97
N ILE A 36 -91.83 10.23 19.55
CA ILE A 36 -90.69 9.46 19.02
C ILE A 36 -90.18 10.09 17.72
N ARG A 37 -91.08 10.58 16.85
CA ARG A 37 -90.68 11.26 15.60
C ARG A 37 -89.91 12.55 15.87
N GLU A 38 -90.34 13.33 16.86
CA GLU A 38 -89.66 14.57 17.25
C GLU A 38 -88.28 14.29 17.87
N GLU A 39 -88.16 13.29 18.75
CA GLU A 39 -86.88 12.87 19.34
C GLU A 39 -85.91 12.34 18.28
N THR A 40 -86.42 11.61 17.28
CA THR A 40 -85.61 11.09 16.18
C THR A 40 -85.07 12.24 15.31
N ASN A 41 -85.89 13.24 15.02
CA ASN A 41 -85.46 14.44 14.29
C ASN A 41 -84.38 15.21 15.07
N LYS A 42 -84.57 15.44 16.38
CA LYS A 42 -83.57 16.10 17.25
C LYS A 42 -82.24 15.34 17.28
N ARG A 43 -82.26 14.00 17.36
CA ARG A 43 -81.03 13.19 17.27
C ARG A 43 -80.33 13.34 15.92
N SER A 44 -81.08 13.37 14.83
CA SER A 44 -80.50 13.52 13.49
C SER A 44 -79.83 14.88 13.28
N GLU A 45 -80.40 15.95 13.85
CA GLU A 45 -79.83 17.30 13.80
C GLU A 45 -78.56 17.40 14.63
N LEU A 46 -78.57 16.85 15.85
CA LEU A 46 -77.39 16.81 16.71
C LEU A 46 -76.23 16.07 16.03
N GLN A 47 -76.52 14.98 15.32
CA GLN A 47 -75.52 14.19 14.61
C GLN A 47 -74.93 14.97 13.41
N ARG A 48 -75.75 15.73 12.68
CA ARG A 48 -75.30 16.63 11.61
C ARG A 48 -74.47 17.80 12.15
N GLU A 49 -74.83 18.33 13.31
CA GLU A 49 -74.08 19.39 13.97
C GLU A 49 -72.71 18.91 14.44
N GLN A 50 -72.63 17.71 15.06
CA GLN A 50 -71.37 17.08 15.44
C GLN A 50 -70.45 16.82 14.23
N GLN A 51 -71.00 16.40 13.08
CA GLN A 51 -70.22 16.26 11.86
C GLN A 51 -69.70 17.62 11.34
N ARG A 52 -70.51 18.67 11.36
CA ARG A 52 -70.09 20.03 10.98
C ARG A 52 -69.01 20.57 11.91
N ALA A 53 -69.13 20.35 13.22
CA ALA A 53 -68.15 20.74 14.21
C ALA A 53 -66.80 20.01 14.00
N ARG A 54 -66.83 18.70 13.73
CA ARG A 54 -65.62 17.93 13.40
C ARG A 54 -64.94 18.41 12.12
N LYS A 55 -65.72 18.74 11.08
CA LYS A 55 -65.16 19.27 9.83
C LYS A 55 -64.49 20.63 10.05
N ARG A 56 -65.14 21.54 10.80
CA ARG A 56 -64.56 22.83 11.19
C ARG A 56 -63.29 22.66 12.03
N ALA A 57 -63.25 21.70 12.94
CA ALA A 57 -62.05 21.42 13.74
C ALA A 57 -60.88 20.87 12.90
N TYR A 58 -61.17 20.15 11.81
CA TYR A 58 -60.15 19.69 10.87
C TYR A 58 -59.66 20.81 9.93
N GLU A 59 -60.58 21.60 9.40
CA GLU A 59 -60.28 22.75 8.52
C GLU A 59 -59.55 23.88 9.28
N ASN A 60 -59.83 24.07 10.57
CA ASN A 60 -59.17 25.04 11.45
C ASN A 60 -58.01 24.44 12.27
N ARG A 61 -57.51 23.24 11.92
CA ARG A 61 -56.36 22.65 12.63
C ARG A 61 -55.15 23.60 12.48
N PRO A 62 -54.54 24.08 13.58
CA PRO A 62 -53.58 25.17 13.51
C PRO A 62 -52.39 24.84 12.60
N THR A 63 -52.01 25.81 11.80
CA THR A 63 -50.80 26.01 10.98
C THR A 63 -49.47 25.87 11.75
N GLU A 64 -49.50 25.41 13.00
CA GLU A 64 -48.35 25.28 13.88
C GLU A 64 -47.40 24.15 13.45
N LEU A 65 -47.92 23.06 12.87
CA LEU A 65 -47.07 21.97 12.35
C LEU A 65 -46.30 22.41 11.09
N ASP A 66 -46.96 23.08 10.16
CA ASP A 66 -46.31 23.62 8.96
C ASP A 66 -45.32 24.73 9.31
N SER A 67 -45.65 25.58 10.28
CA SER A 67 -44.75 26.59 10.82
C SER A 67 -43.50 25.96 11.46
N ARG A 68 -43.66 24.88 12.25
CA ARG A 68 -42.55 24.12 12.85
C ARG A 68 -41.67 23.43 11.79
N LEU A 69 -42.27 22.92 10.71
CA LEU A 69 -41.53 22.32 9.59
C LEU A 69 -40.78 23.37 8.78
N GLN A 70 -41.37 24.54 8.54
CA GLN A 70 -40.72 25.67 7.87
C GLN A 70 -39.57 26.26 8.72
N GLN A 71 -39.72 26.36 10.04
CA GLN A 71 -38.64 26.77 10.95
C GLN A 71 -37.50 25.76 11.03
N ARG A 72 -37.78 24.46 10.88
CA ARG A 72 -36.75 23.40 10.90
C ARG A 72 -35.97 23.24 9.60
N LYS A 73 -36.55 23.61 8.45
CA LYS A 73 -35.88 23.57 7.13
C LYS A 73 -34.51 24.26 7.08
N PRO A 74 -34.35 25.54 7.49
CA PRO A 74 -33.06 26.22 7.41
C PRO A 74 -32.00 25.55 8.29
N LYS A 75 -32.36 25.07 9.48
CA LYS A 75 -31.46 24.37 10.40
C LYS A 75 -30.98 23.00 9.87
N ILE A 76 -31.82 22.33 9.07
CA ILE A 76 -31.44 21.08 8.37
C ILE A 76 -30.48 21.39 7.23
N GLU A 77 -30.72 22.47 6.48
CA GLU A 77 -29.88 22.83 5.34
C GLU A 77 -28.50 23.35 5.77
N GLU A 78 -28.41 24.14 6.84
CA GLU A 78 -27.13 24.52 7.47
C GLU A 78 -26.33 23.28 7.94
N ARG A 79 -27.00 22.30 8.55
CA ARG A 79 -26.36 21.03 8.96
C ARG A 79 -25.82 20.26 7.77
N LYS A 80 -26.54 20.20 6.65
CA LYS A 80 -26.06 19.55 5.42
C LYS A 80 -24.86 20.28 4.82
N VAL A 81 -24.90 21.61 4.78
CA VAL A 81 -23.77 22.44 4.29
C VAL A 81 -22.53 22.24 5.15
N SER A 82 -22.68 22.27 6.48
CA SER A 82 -21.58 22.03 7.42
C SER A 82 -20.99 20.63 7.29
N GLN A 83 -21.83 19.59 7.16
CA GLN A 83 -21.35 18.22 6.90
C GLN A 83 -20.61 18.09 5.57
N ARG A 84 -21.11 18.74 4.51
CA ARG A 84 -20.45 18.72 3.19
C ARG A 84 -19.10 19.44 3.21
N GLN A 85 -19.00 20.57 3.90
CA GLN A 85 -17.74 21.29 4.12
C GLN A 85 -16.75 20.43 4.92
N ARG A 86 -17.18 19.82 6.03
CA ARG A 86 -16.33 18.92 6.83
C ARG A 86 -15.82 17.74 6.02
N ARG A 87 -16.67 17.10 5.20
CA ARG A 87 -16.25 16.01 4.29
C ARG A 87 -15.19 16.48 3.31
N LYS A 88 -15.38 17.65 2.69
CA LYS A 88 -14.41 18.23 1.74
C LYS A 88 -13.06 18.51 2.42
N THR A 89 -13.05 19.02 3.65
CA THR A 89 -11.80 19.26 4.41
C THR A 89 -11.06 17.97 4.77
N VAL A 90 -11.78 16.92 5.17
CA VAL A 90 -11.18 15.60 5.45
C VAL A 90 -10.58 14.99 4.19
N GLU A 91 -11.25 15.12 3.05
CA GLU A 91 -10.78 14.60 1.76
C GLU A 91 -9.52 15.33 1.27
N VAL A 92 -9.48 16.66 1.42
CA VAL A 92 -8.27 17.46 1.12
C VAL A 92 -7.11 17.09 2.03
N ARG A 93 -7.33 16.94 3.34
CA ARG A 93 -6.26 16.51 4.26
C ARG A 93 -5.75 15.11 3.95
N LYS A 94 -6.63 14.20 3.52
CA LYS A 94 -6.25 12.84 3.10
C LYS A 94 -5.44 12.87 1.81
N SER A 95 -5.84 13.68 0.82
CA SER A 95 -5.10 13.80 -0.44
C SER A 95 -3.73 14.47 -0.24
N GLU A 96 -3.62 15.46 0.66
CA GLU A 96 -2.35 16.05 1.07
C GLU A 96 -1.43 15.02 1.74
N SER A 97 -1.96 14.24 2.69
CA SER A 97 -1.21 13.16 3.35
C SER A 97 -0.71 12.09 2.36
N GLU A 98 -1.55 11.68 1.41
CA GLU A 98 -1.15 10.75 0.35
C GLU A 98 -0.08 11.35 -0.57
N SER A 99 -0.20 12.63 -0.92
CA SER A 99 0.77 13.33 -1.78
C SER A 99 2.14 13.44 -1.10
N VAL A 100 2.16 13.76 0.20
CA VAL A 100 3.40 13.80 1.00
C VAL A 100 4.03 12.41 1.11
N ARG A 101 3.25 11.36 1.34
CA ARG A 101 3.74 9.96 1.34
C ARG A 101 4.38 9.58 0.01
N ARG A 102 3.72 9.91 -1.12
CA ARG A 102 4.24 9.65 -2.47
C ARG A 102 5.55 10.39 -2.72
N LEU A 103 5.65 11.65 -2.30
CA LEU A 103 6.88 12.43 -2.44
C LEU A 103 8.04 11.81 -1.63
N ARG A 104 7.80 11.42 -0.38
CA ARG A 104 8.81 10.74 0.45
C ARG A 104 9.31 9.45 -0.19
N ASN A 105 8.40 8.61 -0.69
CA ASN A 105 8.78 7.37 -1.37
C ASN A 105 9.67 7.65 -2.59
N ARG A 106 9.32 8.66 -3.41
CA ARG A 106 10.13 9.07 -4.57
C ARG A 106 11.51 9.61 -4.17
N LEU A 107 11.61 10.35 -3.06
CA LEU A 107 12.90 10.85 -2.57
C LEU A 107 13.78 9.71 -2.09
N ASN A 108 13.21 8.74 -1.36
CA ASN A 108 13.94 7.56 -0.90
C ASN A 108 14.41 6.69 -2.07
N GLU A 109 13.56 6.49 -3.07
CA GLU A 109 13.91 5.77 -4.30
C GLU A 109 15.05 6.47 -5.05
N ARG A 110 14.97 7.79 -5.23
CA ARG A 110 16.05 8.58 -5.87
C ARG A 110 17.35 8.53 -5.08
N ALA A 111 17.28 8.60 -3.75
CA ALA A 111 18.46 8.47 -2.89
C ALA A 111 19.09 7.08 -3.03
N SER A 112 18.28 6.01 -2.99
CA SER A 112 18.73 4.64 -3.21
C SER A 112 19.41 4.45 -4.56
N VAL A 113 18.81 4.96 -5.65
CA VAL A 113 19.40 4.89 -7.01
C VAL A 113 20.72 5.66 -7.10
N ARG A 114 20.84 6.81 -6.44
CA ARG A 114 22.10 7.57 -6.41
C ARG A 114 23.19 6.82 -5.64
N THR A 115 22.84 6.22 -4.51
CA THR A 115 23.78 5.40 -3.72
C THR A 115 24.22 4.18 -4.52
N SER A 116 23.31 3.47 -5.19
CA SER A 116 23.68 2.31 -6.01
C SER A 116 24.56 2.71 -7.21
N ALA A 117 24.25 3.82 -7.88
CA ALA A 117 25.08 4.34 -8.97
C ALA A 117 26.49 4.75 -8.50
N ALA A 118 26.59 5.41 -7.34
CA ALA A 118 27.88 5.78 -6.75
C ALA A 118 28.71 4.54 -6.37
N LEU A 119 28.07 3.52 -5.80
CA LEU A 119 28.71 2.26 -5.47
C LEU A 119 29.20 1.51 -6.72
N GLU A 120 28.38 1.44 -7.77
CA GLU A 120 28.81 0.83 -9.04
C GLU A 120 29.98 1.59 -9.67
N LYS A 121 29.98 2.93 -9.60
CA LYS A 121 31.12 3.73 -10.04
C LYS A 121 32.37 3.40 -9.23
N LEU A 122 32.26 3.34 -7.89
CA LEU A 122 33.39 3.01 -7.02
C LEU A 122 33.98 1.62 -7.32
N ARG A 123 33.13 0.61 -7.54
CA ARG A 123 33.56 -0.73 -7.97
C ARG A 123 34.30 -0.68 -9.31
N ALA A 124 33.80 0.09 -10.28
CA ALA A 124 34.44 0.26 -11.57
C ALA A 124 35.81 0.97 -11.45
N ASP A 125 35.89 2.03 -10.64
CA ASP A 125 37.13 2.76 -10.38
C ASP A 125 38.20 1.83 -9.76
N ILE A 126 37.81 0.94 -8.83
CA ILE A 126 38.71 -0.07 -8.24
C ILE A 126 39.20 -1.06 -9.29
N VAL A 127 38.31 -1.61 -10.12
CA VAL A 127 38.72 -2.54 -11.19
C VAL A 127 39.67 -1.87 -12.18
N LEU A 128 39.45 -0.59 -12.49
CA LEU A 128 40.37 0.20 -13.33
C LEU A 128 41.73 0.40 -12.66
N ALA A 129 41.77 0.72 -11.37
CA ALA A 129 43.00 0.87 -10.61
C ALA A 129 43.80 -0.45 -10.56
N VAL A 130 43.14 -1.57 -10.24
CA VAL A 130 43.76 -2.91 -10.26
C VAL A 130 44.35 -3.23 -11.63
N ASN A 131 43.63 -2.91 -12.71
CA ASN A 131 44.11 -3.17 -14.06
C ASN A 131 45.29 -2.27 -14.46
N ARG A 132 45.41 -1.07 -13.88
CA ARG A 132 46.60 -0.22 -14.04
C ARG A 132 47.82 -0.85 -13.38
N GLU A 133 47.69 -1.30 -12.13
CA GLU A 133 48.77 -2.03 -11.43
C GLU A 133 49.21 -3.29 -12.19
N ARG A 134 48.24 -4.00 -12.79
CA ARG A 134 48.52 -5.18 -13.63
C ARG A 134 49.25 -4.81 -14.91
N GLU A 135 48.84 -3.76 -15.59
CA GLU A 135 49.51 -3.27 -16.80
C GLU A 135 50.96 -2.87 -16.50
N GLU A 136 51.21 -2.14 -15.42
CA GLU A 136 52.56 -1.75 -14.97
C GLU A 136 53.43 -2.97 -14.63
N ALA A 137 52.82 -4.05 -14.13
CA ALA A 137 53.49 -5.32 -13.86
C ALA A 137 53.59 -6.25 -15.09
N GLY A 138 53.07 -5.86 -16.25
CA GLY A 138 53.05 -6.69 -17.47
C GLY A 138 51.98 -7.80 -17.49
N ALA A 139 51.05 -7.80 -16.53
CA ALA A 139 49.95 -8.75 -16.45
C ALA A 139 48.74 -8.30 -17.28
N ARG A 140 48.00 -9.27 -17.84
CA ARG A 140 46.78 -8.99 -18.62
C ARG A 140 45.67 -8.41 -17.75
N PRO A 141 44.84 -7.47 -18.24
CA PRO A 141 43.76 -6.88 -17.46
C PRO A 141 42.68 -7.92 -17.12
N LEU A 142 42.11 -7.80 -15.92
CA LEU A 142 40.98 -8.58 -15.44
C LEU A 142 39.66 -8.02 -15.99
N ARG A 143 38.75 -8.93 -16.33
CA ARG A 143 37.37 -8.62 -16.72
C ARG A 143 36.45 -8.63 -15.51
N ARG A 144 35.57 -7.63 -15.39
CA ARG A 144 34.52 -7.66 -14.35
C ARG A 144 33.59 -8.86 -14.57
N ASN A 145 33.31 -9.62 -13.51
CA ASN A 145 32.34 -10.71 -13.53
C ASN A 145 31.28 -10.51 -12.42
N LEU A 146 30.00 -10.56 -12.81
CA LEU A 146 28.89 -10.24 -11.90
C LEU A 146 28.64 -11.32 -10.84
N GLN A 147 29.01 -12.59 -11.10
CA GLN A 147 28.87 -13.66 -10.10
C GLN A 147 29.93 -13.50 -9.00
N LEU A 148 31.18 -13.18 -9.39
CA LEU A 148 32.23 -12.81 -8.43
C LEU A 148 31.83 -11.56 -7.63
N GLN A 149 31.27 -10.54 -8.29
CA GLN A 149 30.82 -9.32 -7.62
C GLN A 149 29.70 -9.61 -6.61
N ALA A 150 28.73 -10.44 -6.99
CA ALA A 150 27.64 -10.83 -6.10
C ALA A 150 28.15 -11.59 -4.88
N SER A 151 29.10 -12.53 -5.06
CA SER A 151 29.71 -13.27 -3.95
C SER A 151 30.51 -12.35 -3.02
N ALA A 152 31.35 -11.47 -3.60
CA ALA A 152 32.14 -10.50 -2.83
C ALA A 152 31.24 -9.55 -2.03
N GLN A 153 30.16 -9.06 -2.64
CA GLN A 153 29.21 -8.16 -1.98
C GLN A 153 28.50 -8.86 -0.82
N ALA A 154 27.99 -10.06 -1.05
CA ALA A 154 27.34 -10.84 0.01
C ALA A 154 28.30 -11.10 1.18
N TYR A 155 29.60 -11.29 0.91
CA TYR A 155 30.57 -11.50 1.98
C TYR A 155 30.94 -10.22 2.73
N ALA A 156 31.00 -9.06 2.05
CA ALA A 156 31.16 -7.78 2.73
C ALA A 156 29.97 -7.49 3.68
N GLU A 157 28.75 -7.77 3.22
CA GLU A 157 27.52 -7.68 4.03
C GLU A 157 27.53 -8.62 5.22
N ASP A 158 28.01 -9.84 5.01
CA ASP A 158 28.13 -10.85 6.04
C ASP A 158 29.12 -10.44 7.14
N MET A 159 30.33 -10.03 6.75
CA MET A 159 31.34 -9.51 7.67
C MET A 159 30.86 -8.30 8.47
N LYS A 160 30.14 -7.37 7.82
CA LYS A 160 29.57 -6.21 8.51
C LYS A 160 28.46 -6.61 9.48
N SER A 161 27.51 -7.43 9.03
CA SER A 161 26.33 -7.79 9.83
C SER A 161 26.68 -8.62 11.06
N ARG A 162 27.70 -9.47 10.97
CA ARG A 162 28.17 -10.34 12.05
C ARG A 162 29.44 -9.84 12.74
N ASN A 163 29.93 -8.65 12.37
CA ASN A 163 31.07 -7.97 12.96
C ASN A 163 32.33 -8.86 13.06
N PHE A 164 32.69 -9.53 11.97
CA PHE A 164 33.94 -10.30 11.88
C PHE A 164 34.78 -9.85 10.68
N PHE A 165 36.06 -10.22 10.66
CA PHE A 165 36.97 -9.94 9.54
C PHE A 165 37.95 -11.11 9.41
N SER A 166 37.69 -11.98 8.44
CA SER A 166 38.41 -13.24 8.20
C SER A 166 38.12 -13.71 6.77
N HIS A 167 39.01 -14.49 6.18
CA HIS A 167 38.79 -15.17 4.90
C HIS A 167 37.81 -16.36 5.03
N GLU A 168 37.82 -17.01 6.20
CA GLU A 168 36.87 -18.06 6.54
C GLU A 168 35.72 -17.47 7.35
N SER A 169 34.49 -17.86 7.02
CA SER A 169 33.34 -17.48 7.86
C SER A 169 33.44 -18.18 9.24
N PRO A 170 32.68 -17.72 10.25
CA PRO A 170 32.56 -18.42 11.53
C PRO A 170 32.17 -19.90 11.41
N GLU A 171 31.47 -20.27 10.34
CA GLU A 171 31.09 -21.66 10.02
C GLU A 171 32.15 -22.44 9.24
N GLY A 172 33.30 -21.83 8.92
CA GLY A 172 34.37 -22.44 8.11
C GLY A 172 34.11 -22.40 6.60
N GLU A 173 33.17 -21.57 6.11
CA GLU A 173 33.01 -21.39 4.66
C GLU A 173 34.25 -20.68 4.09
N THR A 174 34.89 -21.29 3.10
CA THR A 174 36.09 -20.74 2.44
C THR A 174 35.71 -19.76 1.31
N PRO A 175 36.66 -18.93 0.81
CA PRO A 175 36.43 -18.07 -0.35
C PRO A 175 35.98 -18.84 -1.60
N GLN A 176 36.55 -20.03 -1.83
CA GLN A 176 36.13 -20.89 -2.94
C GLN A 176 34.67 -21.34 -2.78
N ASN A 177 34.28 -21.82 -1.59
CA ASN A 177 32.91 -22.29 -1.34
C ASN A 177 31.89 -21.18 -1.60
N ARG A 178 32.14 -19.95 -1.12
CA ARG A 178 31.22 -18.81 -1.31
C ARG A 178 31.18 -18.32 -2.76
N ILE A 179 32.30 -18.35 -3.48
CA ILE A 179 32.35 -17.99 -4.91
C ILE A 179 31.52 -18.98 -5.73
N GLN A 180 31.70 -20.28 -5.47
CA GLN A 180 30.94 -21.35 -6.12
C GLN A 180 29.46 -21.31 -5.73
N ARG A 181 29.12 -21.05 -4.47
CA ARG A 181 27.73 -20.83 -4.04
C ARG A 181 27.08 -19.62 -4.75
N GLY A 182 27.87 -18.61 -5.09
CA GLY A 182 27.48 -17.47 -5.93
C GLY A 182 27.31 -17.79 -7.42
N GLY A 183 27.55 -19.04 -7.83
CA GLY A 183 27.35 -19.55 -9.19
C GLY A 183 28.58 -19.47 -10.10
N TYR A 184 29.69 -18.91 -9.63
CA TYR A 184 30.91 -18.78 -10.44
C TYR A 184 31.74 -20.06 -10.40
N GLY A 185 32.16 -20.57 -11.56
CA GLY A 185 33.02 -21.76 -11.64
C GLY A 185 32.33 -23.08 -11.29
N ASN A 186 31.00 -23.12 -11.26
CA ASN A 186 30.22 -24.36 -11.08
C ASN A 186 30.14 -25.13 -12.40
N ILE A 187 31.26 -25.69 -12.84
CA ILE A 187 31.30 -26.55 -14.03
C ILE A 187 31.11 -28.01 -13.64
N THR A 188 30.22 -28.68 -14.35
CA THR A 188 29.97 -30.12 -14.32
C THR A 188 30.04 -30.67 -15.74
N GLY A 189 30.16 -31.99 -15.89
CA GLY A 189 30.09 -32.62 -17.22
C GLY A 189 28.74 -32.43 -17.93
N GLU A 190 27.69 -32.10 -17.17
CA GLU A 190 26.33 -31.88 -17.67
C GLU A 190 26.16 -30.46 -18.26
N ASN A 191 26.88 -29.47 -17.72
CA ASN A 191 26.75 -28.07 -18.13
C ASN A 191 27.94 -27.56 -18.97
N CYS A 192 28.84 -28.46 -19.36
CA CYS A 192 30.02 -28.15 -20.16
C CYS A 192 30.17 -29.08 -21.36
N ASP A 193 30.25 -28.49 -22.55
CA ASP A 193 30.71 -29.17 -23.76
C ASP A 193 32.24 -29.16 -23.82
N CYS A 194 32.88 -29.76 -22.81
CA CYS A 194 34.33 -29.84 -22.67
C CYS A 194 34.81 -31.23 -22.24
N HIS A 195 36.03 -31.60 -22.66
CA HIS A 195 36.75 -32.79 -22.18
C HIS A 195 37.26 -32.60 -20.75
N SER A 196 37.73 -31.40 -20.42
CA SER A 196 38.24 -31.06 -19.10
C SER A 196 38.08 -29.57 -18.83
N PHE A 197 38.18 -29.19 -17.56
CA PHE A 197 38.18 -27.79 -17.14
C PHE A 197 39.10 -27.59 -15.94
N THR A 198 39.57 -26.36 -15.76
CA THR A 198 40.28 -25.90 -14.57
C THR A 198 39.63 -24.61 -14.05
N ALA A 199 39.66 -24.42 -12.74
CA ALA A 199 39.18 -23.21 -12.10
C ALA A 199 40.21 -22.70 -11.09
N ALA A 200 40.36 -21.38 -11.02
CA ALA A 200 41.18 -20.69 -10.03
C ALA A 200 40.32 -19.67 -9.30
N PHE A 201 40.53 -19.55 -7.98
CA PHE A 201 39.82 -18.63 -7.09
C PHE A 201 40.84 -17.87 -6.23
N GLY A 202 40.55 -16.62 -5.92
CA GLY A 202 41.37 -15.79 -5.04
C GLY A 202 40.55 -14.74 -4.30
N GLU A 203 41.05 -14.27 -3.16
CA GLU A 203 40.40 -13.24 -2.36
C GLU A 203 41.43 -12.30 -1.75
N ASN A 204 41.14 -10.99 -1.83
CA ASN A 204 41.74 -10.00 -0.94
C ASN A 204 40.64 -9.34 -0.10
N LEU A 205 40.95 -9.09 1.16
CA LEU A 205 40.07 -8.40 2.10
C LEU A 205 40.75 -7.12 2.59
N ALA A 206 39.95 -6.08 2.85
CA ALA A 206 40.41 -4.92 3.59
C ALA A 206 39.31 -4.37 4.49
N ARG A 207 39.72 -3.64 5.54
CA ARG A 207 38.79 -2.99 6.45
C ARG A 207 39.34 -1.66 6.96
N GLY A 208 38.55 -0.61 6.85
CA GLY A 208 38.83 0.70 7.46
C GLY A 208 39.32 1.79 6.49
N GLN A 209 39.63 1.42 5.25
CA GLN A 209 40.02 2.36 4.19
C GLN A 209 38.85 3.26 3.80
N GLN A 210 39.15 4.53 3.50
CA GLN A 210 38.13 5.53 3.20
C GLN A 210 37.94 5.74 1.70
N THR A 211 38.97 5.49 0.92
CA THR A 211 38.97 5.69 -0.53
C THR A 211 39.41 4.43 -1.28
N ALA A 212 39.11 4.40 -2.59
CA ALA A 212 39.61 3.37 -3.49
C ALA A 212 41.14 3.38 -3.58
N GLU A 213 41.77 4.56 -3.50
CA GLU A 213 43.22 4.70 -3.55
C GLU A 213 43.87 4.07 -2.31
N ASP A 214 43.34 4.35 -1.12
CA ASP A 214 43.83 3.78 0.15
C ASP A 214 43.83 2.24 0.10
N VAL A 215 42.73 1.63 -0.35
CA VAL A 215 42.60 0.17 -0.36
C VAL A 215 43.48 -0.49 -1.43
N ILE A 216 43.67 0.16 -2.58
CA ILE A 216 44.59 -0.32 -3.61
C ILE A 216 46.03 -0.27 -3.10
N ASN A 217 46.44 0.84 -2.47
CA ASN A 217 47.77 0.98 -1.88
C ASN A 217 48.01 -0.09 -0.80
N ASP A 218 47.08 -0.27 0.14
CA ASP A 218 47.19 -1.28 1.20
C ASP A 218 47.30 -2.71 0.64
N TRP A 219 46.56 -3.03 -0.43
CA TRP A 219 46.70 -4.34 -1.10
C TRP A 219 48.03 -4.47 -1.85
N MET A 220 48.51 -3.42 -2.50
CA MET A 220 49.79 -3.45 -3.22
C MET A 220 51.00 -3.50 -2.28
N GLU A 221 50.91 -2.89 -1.09
CA GLU A 221 51.96 -2.95 -0.06
C GLU A 221 52.03 -4.32 0.63
N SER A 222 50.92 -5.07 0.67
CA SER A 222 50.88 -6.43 1.21
C SER A 222 51.37 -7.46 0.19
N PRO A 223 52.46 -8.21 0.42
CA PRO A 223 52.97 -9.19 -0.53
C PRO A 223 51.94 -10.24 -0.95
N THR A 224 51.11 -10.71 -0.01
CA THR A 224 50.07 -11.71 -0.27
C THR A 224 48.93 -11.14 -1.11
N HIS A 225 48.46 -9.93 -0.79
CA HIS A 225 47.38 -9.30 -1.56
C HIS A 225 47.84 -8.89 -2.96
N ARG A 226 49.04 -8.32 -3.06
CA ARG A 226 49.71 -8.00 -4.32
C ARG A 226 49.87 -9.23 -5.21
N ALA A 227 50.27 -10.37 -4.64
CA ALA A 227 50.40 -11.62 -5.39
C ALA A 227 49.08 -12.04 -6.05
N ASN A 228 47.94 -11.87 -5.36
CA ASN A 228 46.62 -12.11 -5.95
C ASN A 228 46.31 -11.09 -7.06
N MET A 229 46.51 -9.79 -6.80
CA MET A 229 46.22 -8.72 -7.76
C MET A 229 46.98 -8.86 -9.07
N LEU A 230 48.23 -9.34 -9.03
CA LEU A 230 49.11 -9.44 -10.19
C LEU A 230 49.18 -10.85 -10.80
N SER A 231 48.52 -11.84 -10.19
CA SER A 231 48.54 -13.22 -10.66
C SER A 231 47.97 -13.35 -12.08
N GLU A 232 48.71 -14.03 -12.95
CA GLU A 232 48.26 -14.40 -14.31
C GLU A 232 47.19 -15.49 -14.31
N ARG A 233 47.02 -16.19 -13.19
CA ARG A 233 46.02 -17.26 -13.04
C ARG A 233 44.60 -16.73 -13.04
N PHE A 234 44.42 -15.44 -12.76
CA PHE A 234 43.10 -14.81 -12.73
C PHE A 234 42.84 -14.04 -14.01
N LYS A 235 41.60 -14.14 -14.47
CA LYS A 235 41.10 -13.45 -15.68
C LYS A 235 39.93 -12.54 -15.37
N GLU A 236 39.28 -12.76 -14.23
CA GLU A 236 38.05 -12.11 -13.84
C GLU A 236 38.10 -11.62 -12.40
N ILE A 237 37.33 -10.57 -12.13
CA ILE A 237 37.30 -9.88 -10.83
C ILE A 237 35.88 -9.45 -10.46
N GLY A 238 35.57 -9.48 -9.17
CA GLY A 238 34.36 -8.92 -8.57
C GLY A 238 34.68 -8.17 -7.28
N ILE A 239 34.01 -7.03 -7.07
CA ILE A 239 34.26 -6.15 -5.92
C ILE A 239 33.00 -6.02 -5.05
N GLY A 240 33.13 -6.37 -3.77
CA GLY A 240 32.13 -6.17 -2.72
C GLY A 240 32.55 -5.06 -1.77
N ILE A 241 31.61 -4.18 -1.40
CA ILE A 241 31.86 -3.07 -0.49
C ILE A 241 30.64 -2.89 0.38
N GLU A 242 30.82 -2.91 1.70
CA GLU A 242 29.74 -2.68 2.64
C GLU A 242 30.25 -2.03 3.93
N GLY A 243 29.88 -0.77 4.16
CA GLY A 243 30.47 0.04 5.24
C GLY A 243 31.98 0.21 5.05
N SER A 244 32.77 -0.24 6.02
CA SER A 244 34.23 -0.20 5.97
C SER A 244 34.87 -1.49 5.43
N TYR A 245 34.06 -2.47 4.99
CA TYR A 245 34.53 -3.77 4.51
C TYR A 245 34.67 -3.78 2.99
N TRP A 246 35.83 -4.22 2.51
CA TRP A 246 36.16 -4.35 1.10
C TRP A 246 36.53 -5.78 0.79
N VAL A 247 35.94 -6.33 -0.27
CA VAL A 247 36.18 -7.71 -0.73
C VAL A 247 36.51 -7.67 -2.21
N GLN A 248 37.62 -8.29 -2.58
CA GLN A 248 38.01 -8.48 -3.96
C GLN A 248 38.09 -9.97 -4.24
N HIS A 249 37.17 -10.48 -5.06
CA HIS A 249 37.20 -11.87 -5.52
C HIS A 249 37.79 -11.95 -6.91
N PHE A 250 38.65 -12.94 -7.10
CA PHE A 250 39.28 -13.26 -8.37
C PHE A 250 38.85 -14.63 -8.86
N GLY A 251 38.78 -14.76 -10.18
CA GLY A 251 38.39 -16.00 -10.83
C GLY A 251 39.07 -16.22 -12.17
N ALA A 252 39.26 -17.48 -12.52
CA ALA A 252 39.38 -17.90 -13.90
C ALA A 252 38.78 -19.29 -14.07
N VAL A 253 38.17 -19.51 -15.23
CA VAL A 253 37.67 -20.79 -15.66
C VAL A 253 38.21 -21.05 -17.06
N GLU A 254 38.87 -22.17 -17.24
CA GLU A 254 39.40 -22.61 -18.54
C GLU A 254 38.83 -23.97 -18.87
N THR A 255 38.38 -24.17 -20.11
CA THR A 255 37.81 -25.42 -20.58
C THR A 255 38.57 -25.90 -21.81
N VAL A 256 38.71 -27.21 -21.95
CA VAL A 256 39.21 -27.86 -23.16
C VAL A 256 37.99 -28.39 -23.93
N PRO A 257 37.61 -27.81 -25.07
CA PRO A 257 36.41 -28.22 -25.81
C PRO A 257 36.40 -29.70 -26.19
N ARG A 258 35.21 -30.24 -26.46
CA ARG A 258 35.05 -31.56 -27.06
C ARG A 258 35.46 -31.60 -28.53
#